data_AF-A0A5J6SLY5-F1
#
_entry.id   AF-A0A5J6SLY5-F1
#
_cell.length_a   1.000
_cell.length_b   1.000
_cell.length_c   1.000
_cell.angle_alpha   90.00
_cell.angle_beta   90.00
_cell.angle_gamma   90.00
#
_symmetry.space_group_name_H-M   'P 1'
#
loop_
_entity.id
_entity.type
_entity.pdbx_description
1 polymer ?
#
loop_
_entity_poly.entity_id
_entity_poly.type
_entity_poly.pdbx_seq_one_letter_code
_entity_poly.pdbx_strand_id
1 'polypeptide(L)' 'MKQSFYLYALKYRGGQKKDKKALFAEAMFNQHDFPKAETSFDSLSKYIEELAHLDMSATVFDELWELYKEASS' A
#
# COMPACT_ATOMS: atom_id res chain seq x y z
N MET A 1 18.51 -2.60 5.77
CA MET A 1 17.15 -2.43 6.34
C MET A 1 16.16 -2.92 5.31
N LYS A 2 15.22 -3.80 5.67
CA LYS A 2 14.14 -4.18 4.75
C LYS A 2 13.26 -2.94 4.54
N GLN A 3 13.01 -2.57 3.29
CA GLN A 3 12.13 -1.45 2.95
C GLN A 3 10.72 -1.79 3.43
N SER A 4 10.03 -0.90 4.15
CA SER A 4 8.64 -1.15 4.53
C SER A 4 7.72 -1.13 3.30
N PHE A 5 6.57 -1.79 3.41
CA PHE A 5 5.54 -1.75 2.36
C PHE A 5 5.16 -0.32 1.99
N TYR A 6 5.05 0.57 2.98
CA TYR A 6 4.78 1.99 2.76
C TYR A 6 5.81 2.61 1.81
N LEU A 7 7.11 2.49 2.13
CA LEU A 7 8.17 3.06 1.30
C LEU A 7 8.19 2.43 -0.11
N TYR A 8 7.90 1.14 -0.21
CA TYR A 8 7.75 0.47 -1.49
C TYR A 8 6.61 1.05 -2.34
N ALA A 9 5.43 1.21 -1.75
CA ALA A 9 4.25 1.66 -2.47
C ALA A 9 4.36 3.14 -2.92
N LEU A 10 5.16 3.98 -2.24
CA LEU A 10 5.41 5.36 -2.68
C LEU A 10 5.99 5.47 -4.09
N LYS A 11 6.63 4.41 -4.63
CA LYS A 11 7.16 4.41 -6.00
C LYS A 11 6.08 4.52 -7.09
N TYR A 12 4.83 4.20 -6.75
CA TYR A 12 3.69 4.28 -7.67
C TYR A 12 3.03 5.66 -7.67
N ARG A 13 3.40 6.57 -6.76
CA ARG A 13 2.86 7.93 -6.71
C ARG A 13 3.17 8.71 -7.98
N GLY A 14 2.24 9.59 -8.36
CA GLY A 14 2.34 10.35 -9.60
C GLY A 14 2.14 9.51 -10.88
N GLY A 15 1.73 8.25 -10.74
CA GLY A 15 1.31 7.41 -11.86
C GLY A 15 0.03 7.90 -12.54
N GLN A 16 -0.45 7.13 -13.51
CA GLN A 16 -1.64 7.50 -14.27
C GLN A 16 -2.88 7.56 -13.36
N LYS A 17 -3.75 8.56 -13.57
CA LYS A 17 -4.98 8.76 -12.75
C LYS A 17 -5.98 7.60 -12.77
N LYS A 18 -5.82 6.65 -13.70
CA LYS A 18 -6.67 5.44 -13.83
C LYS A 18 -5.98 4.19 -13.28
N ASP A 19 -4.70 4.28 -12.92
CA ASP A 19 -3.96 3.18 -12.33
C ASP A 19 -4.33 3.06 -10.85
N LYS A 20 -4.95 1.93 -10.49
CA LYS A 20 -5.36 1.63 -9.13
C LYS A 20 -4.18 1.64 -8.15
N LYS A 21 -2.98 1.25 -8.59
CA LYS A 21 -1.78 1.25 -7.74
C LYS A 21 -1.30 2.67 -7.45
N ALA A 22 -1.40 3.56 -8.43
CA ALA A 22 -1.09 4.97 -8.26
C ALA A 22 -2.10 5.65 -7.32
N LEU A 23 -3.40 5.36 -7.50
CA LEU A 23 -4.46 5.86 -6.61
C LEU A 23 -4.28 5.35 -5.18
N PHE A 24 -4.00 4.06 -5.00
CA PHE A 24 -3.70 3.47 -3.70
C PHE A 24 -2.51 4.15 -3.03
N ALA A 25 -1.40 4.32 -3.77
CA ALA A 25 -0.19 4.95 -3.23
C ALA A 25 -0.41 6.41 -2.84
N GLU A 26 -1.23 7.14 -3.60
CA GLU A 26 -1.58 8.53 -3.28
C GLU A 26 -2.50 8.61 -2.06
N ALA A 27 -3.53 7.76 -1.98
CA ALA A 27 -4.41 7.67 -0.82
C ALA A 27 -3.63 7.28 0.45
N MET A 28 -2.77 6.27 0.36
CA MET A 28 -1.90 5.82 1.44
C MET A 28 -0.93 6.91 1.90
N PHE A 29 -0.40 7.72 0.99
CA PHE A 29 0.47 8.84 1.33
C PHE A 29 -0.28 9.95 2.09
N ASN A 30 -1.50 10.26 1.64
CA ASN A 30 -2.35 11.27 2.27
C ASN A 30 -2.98 10.78 3.58
N GLN A 31 -2.91 9.47 3.85
CA GLN A 31 -3.44 8.90 5.07
C GLN A 31 -2.45 9.04 6.23
N HIS A 32 -2.81 9.91 7.18
CA HIS A 32 -1.87 10.39 8.21
C HIS A 32 -1.56 9.32 9.27
N ASP A 33 -2.54 8.48 9.57
CA ASP A 33 -2.45 7.40 10.56
C ASP A 33 -1.93 6.08 9.96
N PHE A 34 -1.54 6.08 8.68
CA PHE A 34 -1.02 4.88 8.03
C PHE A 34 0.23 4.37 8.77
N PRO A 35 0.32 3.07 9.13
CA PRO A 35 1.45 2.53 9.88
C PRO A 35 2.71 2.36 9.01
N LYS A 36 3.46 3.44 8.80
CA LYS A 36 4.59 3.54 7.84
C LYS A 36 5.76 2.57 8.10
N ALA A 37 5.92 2.14 9.35
CA ALA A 37 6.99 1.24 9.78
C ALA A 37 6.54 -0.22 9.88
N GLU A 38 5.25 -0.50 9.73
CA GLU A 38 4.74 -1.87 9.78
C GLU A 38 5.20 -2.67 8.54
N THR A 39 5.53 -3.93 8.78
CA THR A 39 6.04 -4.88 7.78
C THR A 39 5.28 -6.21 7.80
N SER A 40 4.36 -6.40 8.75
CA SER A 40 3.45 -7.54 8.82
C SER A 40 2.30 -7.39 7.82
N PHE A 41 2.06 -8.42 7.03
CA PHE A 41 0.90 -8.50 6.14
C PHE A 41 -0.40 -8.41 6.94
N ASP A 42 -0.54 -9.21 8.01
CA ASP A 42 -1.77 -9.33 8.77
C ASP A 42 -2.19 -8.00 9.41
N SER A 43 -1.23 -7.27 9.99
CA SER A 43 -1.49 -5.95 10.60
C SER A 43 -1.96 -4.94 9.55
N LEU A 44 -1.32 -4.92 8.38
CA LEU A 44 -1.66 -3.99 7.30
C LEU A 44 -2.98 -4.36 6.64
N SER A 45 -3.22 -5.64 6.37
CA SER A 45 -4.46 -6.14 5.79
C SER A 45 -5.66 -5.75 6.68
N LYS A 46 -5.54 -6.01 7.99
CA LYS A 46 -6.57 -5.61 8.96
C LYS A 46 -6.82 -4.10 8.95
N TYR A 47 -5.77 -3.29 8.96
CA TYR A 47 -5.90 -1.82 8.88
C TYR A 47 -6.64 -1.39 7.60
N ILE A 48 -6.31 -1.98 6.45
CA ILE A 48 -6.95 -1.66 5.17
C ILE A 48 -8.42 -2.06 5.15
N GLU A 49 -8.76 -3.25 5.67
CA GLU A 49 -10.14 -3.72 5.79
C GLU A 49 -10.97 -2.84 6.73
N GLU A 50 -10.41 -2.46 7.88
CA GLU A 50 -11.08 -1.59 8.86
C GLU A 50 -11.26 -0.16 8.34
N LEU A 51 -10.30 0.34 7.55
CA LEU A 51 -10.36 1.68 6.99
C LEU A 51 -11.45 1.82 5.91
N ALA A 52 -11.74 0.74 5.17
CA ALA A 52 -12.77 0.69 4.12
C ALA A 52 -12.70 1.85 3.10
N HIS A 53 -11.48 2.27 2.73
CA HIS A 53 -11.26 3.41 1.84
C HIS A 53 -11.53 3.03 0.37
N LEU A 54 -12.12 3.94 -0.40
CA LEU A 54 -12.46 3.74 -1.82
C LEU A 54 -11.23 3.36 -2.69
N ASP A 55 -10.13 4.11 -2.53
CA ASP A 55 -8.91 3.90 -3.31
C ASP A 55 -7.93 2.88 -2.68
N MET A 56 -8.07 2.57 -1.39
CA MET A 56 -7.23 1.57 -0.71
C MET A 56 -8.02 0.30 -0.46
N SER A 57 -8.39 -0.39 -1.54
CA SER A 57 -9.12 -1.65 -1.44
C SER A 57 -8.20 -2.83 -1.14
N ALA A 58 -8.73 -3.85 -0.46
CA ALA A 58 -8.02 -5.08 -0.14
C ALA A 58 -7.43 -5.74 -1.41
N THR A 59 -8.19 -5.78 -2.51
CA THR A 59 -7.70 -6.34 -3.78
C THR A 59 -6.45 -5.63 -4.31
N VAL A 60 -6.41 -4.31 -4.25
CA VAL A 60 -5.24 -3.54 -4.73
C VAL A 60 -4.08 -3.66 -3.76
N PHE A 61 -4.36 -3.76 -2.46
CA PHE A 61 -3.37 -4.05 -1.43
C PHE A 61 -2.70 -5.41 -1.69
N ASP A 62 -3.47 -6.48 -1.90
CA ASP A 62 -2.95 -7.82 -2.19
C ASP A 62 -2.03 -7.82 -3.43
N GLU A 63 -2.47 -7.17 -4.51
CA GLU A 63 -1.63 -7.01 -5.72
C GLU A 63 -0.31 -6.29 -5.44
N LEU A 64 -0.34 -5.18 -4.68
CA LEU A 64 0.86 -4.43 -4.31
C LEU A 64 1.75 -5.24 -3.38
N TRP A 65 1.16 -6.05 -2.50
CA TRP A 65 1.87 -6.89 -1.55
C TRP A 65 2.67 -7.99 -2.23
N GLU A 66 2.08 -8.68 -3.21
CA GLU A 66 2.81 -9.68 -4.00
C GLU A 66 4.01 -9.06 -4.71
N LEU A 67 3.83 -7.91 -5.37
CA LEU A 67 4.92 -7.19 -6.04
C LEU A 67 6.00 -6.71 -5.06
N TYR A 68 5.60 -6.38 -3.83
CA TYR A 68 6.53 -6.02 -2.75
C TYR A 68 7.36 -7.23 -2.31
N LYS A 69 6.74 -8.40 -2.14
CA LYS A 69 7.44 -9.65 -1.82
C LYS A 69 8.41 -10.04 -2.91
N GLU A 70 8.00 -9.97 -4.18
CA GLU A 70 8.87 -10.27 -5.33
C GLU A 70 10.09 -9.35 -5.39
N ALA A 71 9.90 -8.05 -5.16
CA ALA A 71 11.00 -7.08 -5.18
C ALA A 71 11.94 -7.16 -3.96
N SER A 72 11.52 -7.87 -2.90
CA SER A 72 12.27 -8.04 -1.66
C SER A 72 12.92 -9.42 -1.53
N SER A 73 12.73 -10.28 -2.54
CA SER A 73 13.37 -11.59 -2.66
C SER A 73 14.75 -11.48 -3.32
#